data_AF-T0PFS9-F1
#
_entry.id   AF-T0PFS9-F1
#
_cell.length_a   1.000
_cell.length_b   1.000
_cell.length_c   1.000
_cell.angle_alpha   90.00
_cell.angle_beta   90.00
_cell.angle_gamma   90.00
#
_symmetry.space_group_name_H-M   'P 1'
#
loop_
_entity.id
_entity.type
_entity.pdbx_description
1 polymer ?
#
loop_
_entity_poly.entity_id
_entity_poly.type
_entity_poly.pdbx_seq_one_letter_code
_entity_poly.pdbx_strand_id
1 'polypeptide(L)'
;MGILLKQVTKENWYECNSLEVYKEQEGIVAPNYNSIIISLLYDNWHSKCIYEDNVLIGFLLYGIEEDTGKPMLLRYMVDKKFQEKGLGKKALLKLLDLIKIEYGNIKFYTTVSPKNVSAEKLYESVGFEKNGEIMWDENVMVIQL
;
A
#
# COMPACT_ATOMS: atom_id res chain seq x y z
N MET A 1 12.73 -17.17 1.37
CA MET A 1 11.59 -16.86 0.51
C MET A 1 10.46 -16.29 1.34
N GLY A 2 10.50 -14.99 1.59
CA GLY A 2 9.49 -14.31 2.39
C GLY A 2 9.45 -12.82 2.10
N ILE A 3 8.26 -12.22 2.22
CA ILE A 3 8.12 -10.77 2.13
C ILE A 3 8.60 -10.14 3.43
N LEU A 4 9.42 -9.10 3.30
CA LEU A 4 9.85 -8.24 4.39
C LEU A 4 9.39 -6.80 4.12
N LEU A 5 8.83 -6.18 5.15
CA LEU A 5 8.49 -4.76 5.15
C LEU A 5 9.56 -4.03 5.96
N LYS A 6 10.32 -3.15 5.32
CA LYS A 6 11.38 -2.37 5.99
C LYS A 6 11.00 -0.90 5.95
N GLN A 7 11.28 -0.16 7.01
CA GLN A 7 11.10 1.29 7.03
C GLN A 7 11.93 1.94 5.92
N VAL A 8 11.41 3.03 5.35
CA VAL A 8 12.19 3.88 4.46
C VAL A 8 13.22 4.64 5.28
N THR A 9 14.49 4.53 4.91
CA THR A 9 15.63 5.16 5.59
C THR A 9 16.53 5.88 4.59
N LYS A 10 17.56 6.57 5.08
CA LYS A 10 18.55 7.25 4.23
C LYS A 10 19.27 6.29 3.27
N GLU A 11 19.35 5.01 3.63
CA GLU A 11 20.05 3.98 2.87
C GLU A 11 19.20 3.42 1.72
N ASN A 12 17.87 3.40 1.82
CA ASN A 12 17.00 2.75 0.82
C ASN A 12 15.99 3.68 0.12
N TRP A 13 15.87 4.95 0.53
CA TRP A 13 14.85 5.85 -0.01
C TRP A 13 15.03 6.12 -1.51
N TYR A 14 16.28 6.19 -2.01
CA TYR A 14 16.55 6.50 -3.41
C TYR A 14 16.10 5.36 -4.33
N GLU A 15 16.42 4.11 -3.97
CA GLU A 15 15.96 2.92 -4.69
C GLU A 15 14.44 2.82 -4.64
N CYS A 16 13.84 3.09 -3.47
CA CYS A 16 12.39 3.12 -3.29
C CYS A 16 11.70 4.16 -4.18
N ASN A 17 12.29 5.35 -4.31
CA ASN A 17 11.77 6.38 -5.18
C ASN A 17 11.97 6.06 -6.68
N SER A 18 12.93 5.19 -7.00
CA SER A 18 13.24 4.78 -8.38
C SER A 18 12.39 3.59 -8.86
N LEU A 19 11.47 3.08 -8.03
CA LEU A 19 10.55 2.03 -8.44
C LEU A 19 9.60 2.55 -9.52
N GLU A 20 9.39 1.74 -10.56
CA GLU A 20 8.58 2.12 -11.71
C GLU A 20 7.32 1.25 -11.78
N VAL A 21 6.17 1.91 -11.95
CA VAL A 21 4.93 1.24 -12.36
C VAL A 21 4.89 1.11 -13.88
N TYR A 22 3.96 0.32 -14.42
CA TYR A 22 3.73 0.30 -15.86
C TYR A 22 3.30 1.70 -16.35
N LYS A 23 3.59 2.04 -17.62
CA LYS A 23 3.26 3.37 -18.17
C LYS A 23 1.76 3.66 -18.08
N GLU A 24 0.94 2.64 -18.21
CA GLU A 24 -0.52 2.69 -18.09
C GLU A 24 -1.00 3.01 -16.67
N GLN A 25 -0.12 2.87 -15.68
CA GLN A 25 -0.35 3.20 -14.26
C GLN A 25 0.27 4.56 -13.88
N GLU A 26 1.03 5.21 -14.77
CA GLU A 26 1.56 6.55 -14.55
C GLU A 26 0.39 7.55 -14.39
N GLY A 27 0.46 8.38 -13.34
CA GLY A 27 -0.58 9.36 -13.02
C GLY A 27 -1.77 8.82 -12.22
N ILE A 28 -1.86 7.50 -12.01
CA ILE A 28 -2.85 6.89 -11.10
C ILE A 28 -2.32 6.90 -9.66
N VAL A 29 -1.01 6.70 -9.50
CA VAL A 29 -0.33 6.71 -8.19
C VAL A 29 0.60 7.91 -8.12
N ALA A 30 0.51 8.67 -7.03
CA ALA A 30 1.46 9.76 -6.80
C ALA A 30 2.89 9.19 -6.67
N PRO A 31 3.93 9.94 -7.08
CA PRO A 31 5.31 9.51 -6.93
C PRO A 31 5.65 9.12 -5.48
N ASN A 32 6.52 8.12 -5.32
CA ASN A 32 6.90 7.60 -4.00
C ASN A 32 7.54 8.67 -3.10
N TYR A 33 8.31 9.64 -3.64
CA TYR A 33 8.86 10.74 -2.83
C TYR A 33 7.78 11.52 -2.07
N ASN A 34 6.59 11.71 -2.65
CA ASN A 34 5.52 12.44 -1.99
C ASN A 34 5.02 11.66 -0.77
N SER A 35 4.83 10.35 -0.95
CA SER A 35 4.44 9.42 0.11
C SER A 35 5.48 9.34 1.23
N ILE A 36 6.77 9.38 0.88
CA ILE A 36 7.87 9.40 1.84
C ILE A 36 7.82 10.71 2.64
N ILE A 37 7.67 11.86 1.97
CA ILE A 37 7.55 13.17 2.63
C ILE A 37 6.36 13.19 3.60
N ILE A 38 5.20 12.68 3.19
CA ILE A 38 4.02 12.57 4.07
C ILE A 38 4.38 11.80 5.35
N SER A 39 5.02 10.62 5.25
CA SER A 39 5.41 9.85 6.44
C SER A 39 6.50 10.49 7.31
N LEU A 40 7.19 11.53 6.82
CA LEU A 40 8.18 12.29 7.58
C LEU A 40 7.57 13.53 8.25
N LEU A 41 6.48 14.06 7.70
CA LEU A 41 5.79 15.24 8.21
C LEU A 41 4.68 14.89 9.20
N TYR A 42 4.11 13.69 9.09
CA TYR A 42 2.93 13.26 9.83
C TYR A 42 3.20 11.93 10.56
N ASP A 43 3.18 11.95 11.90
CA ASP A 43 3.56 10.83 12.76
C ASP A 43 2.65 9.59 12.63
N ASN A 44 1.41 9.80 12.20
CA ASN A 44 0.39 8.77 11.96
C ASN A 44 0.56 8.02 10.63
N TRP A 45 1.48 8.45 9.76
CA TRP A 45 1.75 7.82 8.47
C TRP A 45 3.09 7.10 8.43
N HIS A 46 3.10 5.88 7.94
CA HIS A 46 4.26 4.99 7.95
C HIS A 46 4.54 4.46 6.55
N SER A 47 5.71 4.81 6.02
CA SER A 47 6.20 4.31 4.75
C SER A 47 7.07 3.07 4.93
N LYS A 48 6.87 2.06 4.09
CA LYS A 48 7.69 0.84 4.07
C LYS A 48 8.06 0.46 2.65
N CYS A 49 9.31 0.06 2.48
CA CYS A 49 9.80 -0.69 1.34
C CYS A 49 9.38 -2.16 1.44
N ILE A 50 8.98 -2.76 0.32
CA ILE A 50 8.61 -4.17 0.21
C ILE A 50 9.78 -4.92 -0.42
N TYR A 51 10.30 -5.92 0.29
CA TYR A 51 11.39 -6.76 -0.18
C TYR A 51 10.94 -8.22 -0.34
N GLU A 52 11.41 -8.88 -1.38
CA GLU A 52 11.42 -10.35 -1.50
C GLU A 52 12.87 -10.82 -1.51
N ASP A 53 13.28 -11.62 -0.52
CA ASP A 53 14.63 -12.18 -0.41
C ASP A 53 15.77 -11.16 -0.62
N ASN A 54 15.60 -9.96 -0.04
CA ASN A 54 16.47 -8.77 -0.11
C ASN A 54 16.44 -7.97 -1.42
N VAL A 55 15.63 -8.37 -2.40
CA VAL A 55 15.37 -7.54 -3.58
C VAL A 55 14.25 -6.56 -3.25
N LEU A 56 14.47 -5.28 -3.47
CA LEU A 56 13.41 -4.27 -3.34
C LEU A 56 12.43 -4.44 -4.51
N ILE A 57 11.16 -4.72 -4.20
CA ILE A 57 10.14 -5.03 -5.20
C ILE A 57 8.95 -4.07 -5.18
N GLY A 58 8.82 -3.22 -4.16
CA GLY A 58 7.63 -2.41 -4.00
C GLY A 58 7.69 -1.43 -2.84
N PHE A 59 6.59 -0.72 -2.65
CA PHE A 59 6.43 0.34 -1.66
C PHE A 59 5.00 0.38 -1.14
N LEU A 60 4.84 0.78 0.12
CA LEU A 60 3.56 1.07 0.72
C LEU A 60 3.61 2.25 1.70
N LEU A 61 2.47 2.92 1.85
CA LEU A 61 2.19 3.94 2.86
C LEU A 61 0.88 3.59 3.55
N TYR A 62 0.91 3.38 4.86
CA TYR A 62 -0.27 3.11 5.67
C TYR A 62 -0.27 4.01 6.91
N GLY A 63 -1.43 4.21 7.50
CA GLY A 63 -1.56 5.12 8.65
C GLY A 63 -3.01 5.32 9.06
N ILE A 64 -3.25 6.30 9.90
CA ILE A 64 -4.60 6.71 10.31
C ILE A 64 -4.92 8.02 9.61
N GLU A 65 -5.95 8.03 8.75
CA GLU A 65 -6.41 9.24 8.08
C GLU A 65 -7.01 10.22 9.12
N GLU A 66 -6.60 11.49 9.08
CA GLU A 66 -6.83 12.46 10.16
C GLU A 66 -8.28 12.90 10.27
N ASP A 67 -8.95 13.11 9.14
CA ASP A 67 -10.30 13.67 9.13
C ASP A 67 -11.35 12.63 9.54
N THR A 68 -11.13 11.36 9.18
CA THR A 68 -12.07 10.26 9.41
C THR A 68 -11.66 9.32 10.54
N GLY A 69 -10.40 9.38 10.98
CA GLY A 69 -9.83 8.44 11.95
C GLY A 69 -9.68 7.01 11.43
N LYS A 70 -9.79 6.78 10.11
CA LYS A 70 -9.76 5.44 9.52
C LYS A 70 -8.32 4.94 9.37
N PRO A 71 -7.95 3.78 9.95
CA PRO A 71 -6.69 3.10 9.67
C PRO A 71 -6.69 2.56 8.23
N MET A 72 -5.79 3.00 7.37
CA MET A 72 -5.85 2.68 5.95
C MET A 72 -4.50 2.52 5.26
N LEU A 73 -4.53 1.80 4.14
CA LEU A 73 -3.49 1.74 3.13
C LEU A 73 -3.73 2.86 2.11
N LEU A 74 -2.91 3.89 2.13
CA LEU A 74 -3.02 5.06 1.24
C LEU A 74 -2.25 4.88 -0.07
N ARG A 75 -1.09 4.22 -0.01
CA ARG A 75 -0.28 3.93 -1.21
C ARG A 75 0.18 2.50 -1.18
N TYR A 76 0.09 1.85 -2.34
CA TYR A 76 0.55 0.49 -2.52
C TYR A 76 1.01 0.30 -3.97
N MET A 77 2.25 -0.13 -4.16
CA MET A 77 2.78 -0.42 -5.48
C MET A 77 3.79 -1.57 -5.45
N VAL A 78 3.82 -2.33 -6.54
CA VAL A 78 4.84 -3.32 -6.84
C VAL A 78 5.46 -2.92 -8.17
N ASP A 79 6.78 -2.90 -8.25
CA ASP A 79 7.50 -2.54 -9.47
C ASP A 79 7.10 -3.47 -10.60
N LYS A 80 6.93 -2.89 -11.79
CA LYS A 80 6.49 -3.61 -13.00
C LYS A 80 7.26 -4.89 -13.26
N LYS A 81 8.56 -4.96 -12.95
CA LYS A 81 9.42 -6.15 -13.12
C LYS A 81 9.00 -7.35 -12.26
N PHE A 82 8.23 -7.09 -11.20
CA PHE A 82 7.80 -8.05 -10.18
C PHE A 82 6.28 -8.25 -10.12
N GLN A 83 5.52 -7.57 -10.98
CA GLN A 83 4.07 -7.79 -11.12
C GLN A 83 3.75 -9.17 -11.75
N GLU A 84 2.48 -9.59 -11.69
CA GLU A 84 1.95 -10.86 -12.23
C GLU A 84 2.58 -12.16 -11.65
N LYS A 85 3.45 -12.05 -10.65
CA LYS A 85 4.10 -13.20 -9.96
C LYS A 85 3.46 -13.55 -8.61
N GLY A 86 2.28 -12.98 -8.31
CA GLY A 86 1.61 -13.13 -7.02
C GLY A 86 2.27 -12.38 -5.86
N LEU A 87 3.32 -11.58 -6.12
CA LEU A 87 4.07 -10.86 -5.09
C LEU A 87 3.26 -9.74 -4.45
N GLY A 88 2.39 -9.09 -5.22
CA GLY A 88 1.47 -8.09 -4.67
C GLY A 88 0.58 -8.69 -3.58
N LYS A 89 -0.06 -9.83 -3.87
CA LYS A 89 -0.90 -10.52 -2.88
C LYS A 89 -0.12 -10.91 -1.63
N LYS A 90 1.07 -11.50 -1.79
CA LYS A 90 1.92 -11.88 -0.65
C LYS A 90 2.31 -10.68 0.20
N ALA A 91 2.66 -9.57 -0.42
CA ALA A 91 3.07 -8.36 0.30
C ALA A 91 1.91 -7.67 1.00
N LEU A 92 0.72 -7.66 0.38
CA LEU A 92 -0.48 -7.14 1.01
C LEU A 92 -0.87 -7.98 2.23
N LEU A 93 -0.87 -9.31 2.14
CA LEU A 93 -1.10 -10.19 3.30
C LEU A 93 -0.09 -9.92 4.43
N LYS A 94 1.19 -9.71 4.08
CA LYS A 94 2.22 -9.36 5.06
C LYS A 94 1.97 -8.03 5.77
N LEU A 95 1.40 -7.04 5.06
CA LEU A 95 0.93 -5.80 5.68
C LEU A 95 -0.24 -6.08 6.62
N LEU A 96 -1.25 -6.84 6.21
CA LEU A 96 -2.40 -7.13 7.07
C LEU A 96 -1.99 -7.84 8.37
N ASP A 97 -1.03 -8.78 8.30
CA ASP A 97 -0.44 -9.40 9.49
C ASP A 97 0.24 -8.37 10.41
N LEU A 98 0.98 -7.42 9.83
CA LEU A 98 1.61 -6.33 10.58
C LEU A 98 0.55 -5.47 11.29
N ILE A 99 -0.52 -5.08 10.59
CA ILE A 99 -1.60 -4.28 11.18
C ILE A 99 -2.29 -5.04 12.32
N LYS A 100 -2.54 -6.35 12.19
CA LYS A 100 -3.09 -7.17 13.28
C LYS A 100 -2.19 -7.18 14.51
N ILE A 101 -0.88 -7.23 14.31
CA ILE A 101 0.10 -7.21 15.40
C ILE A 101 0.17 -5.83 16.07
N GLU A 102 0.19 -4.76 15.29
CA GLU A 102 0.36 -3.39 15.79
C GLU A 102 -0.92 -2.82 16.42
N TYR A 103 -2.09 -3.13 15.85
CA TYR A 103 -3.37 -2.49 16.22
C TYR A 103 -4.48 -3.47 16.64
N GLY A 104 -4.27 -4.78 16.51
CA GLY A 104 -5.25 -5.80 16.88
C GLY A 104 -6.34 -6.04 15.83
N ASN A 105 -7.49 -6.53 16.28
CA ASN A 105 -8.66 -6.82 15.44
C ASN A 105 -9.44 -5.53 15.17
N ILE A 106 -9.09 -4.85 14.08
CA ILE A 106 -9.68 -3.59 13.65
C ILE A 106 -10.21 -3.68 12.23
N LYS A 107 -11.07 -2.73 11.86
CA LYS A 107 -11.35 -2.46 10.44
C LYS A 107 -10.17 -1.73 9.82
N PHE A 108 -9.73 -2.18 8.66
CA PHE A 108 -8.67 -1.55 7.88
C PHE A 108 -9.18 -1.22 6.49
N TYR A 109 -8.81 -0.04 5.99
CA TYR A 109 -9.43 0.55 4.79
C TYR A 109 -8.41 0.77 3.67
N THR A 110 -8.90 0.97 2.47
CA THR A 110 -8.15 1.54 1.35
C THR A 110 -9.13 2.19 0.37
N THR A 111 -8.62 2.95 -0.59
CA THR A 111 -9.41 3.48 -1.69
C THR A 111 -8.91 2.91 -3.01
N VAL A 112 -9.81 2.75 -3.96
CA VAL A 112 -9.46 2.30 -5.30
C VAL A 112 -10.21 3.08 -6.36
N SER A 113 -9.46 3.68 -7.28
CA SER A 113 -10.03 4.29 -8.48
C SER A 113 -10.89 3.26 -9.24
N PRO A 114 -12.11 3.61 -9.69
CA PRO A 114 -12.93 2.73 -10.53
C PRO A 114 -12.25 2.25 -11.81
N LYS A 115 -11.19 2.95 -12.25
CA LYS A 115 -10.38 2.60 -13.43
C LYS A 115 -9.29 1.57 -13.11
N ASN A 116 -8.94 1.36 -11.85
CA ASN A 116 -7.86 0.47 -11.42
C ASN A 116 -8.38 -0.92 -11.07
N VAL A 117 -8.93 -1.61 -12.08
CA VAL A 117 -9.53 -2.95 -11.94
C VAL A 117 -8.53 -3.98 -11.38
N SER A 118 -7.23 -3.81 -11.68
CA SER A 118 -6.20 -4.72 -11.15
C SER A 118 -6.02 -4.58 -9.64
N ALA A 119 -6.02 -3.35 -9.10
CA ALA A 119 -5.93 -3.13 -7.66
C ALA A 119 -7.20 -3.60 -6.94
N GLU A 120 -8.37 -3.32 -7.51
CA GLU A 120 -9.65 -3.78 -6.96
C GLU A 120 -9.65 -5.31 -6.80
N LYS A 121 -9.35 -6.05 -7.86
CA LYS A 121 -9.26 -7.53 -7.81
C LYS A 121 -8.21 -8.03 -6.82
N LEU A 122 -7.09 -7.33 -6.70
CA LEU A 122 -6.05 -7.67 -5.71
C LEU A 122 -6.59 -7.55 -4.29
N TYR A 123 -7.24 -6.43 -3.97
CA TYR A 123 -7.83 -6.17 -2.66
C TYR A 123 -8.96 -7.16 -2.34
N GLU A 124 -9.87 -7.42 -3.28
CA GLU A 124 -10.92 -8.44 -3.14
C GLU A 124 -10.32 -9.82 -2.87
N SER A 125 -9.22 -10.17 -3.54
CA SER A 125 -8.59 -11.50 -3.40
C SER A 125 -8.00 -11.79 -2.02
N VAL A 126 -7.84 -10.76 -1.17
CA VAL A 126 -7.39 -10.89 0.22
C VAL A 126 -8.50 -10.60 1.24
N GLY A 127 -9.73 -10.34 0.77
CA GLY A 127 -10.92 -10.18 1.63
C GLY A 127 -11.38 -8.74 1.86
N PHE A 128 -10.86 -7.75 1.12
CA PHE A 128 -11.49 -6.42 1.13
C PHE A 128 -12.82 -6.44 0.37
N GLU A 129 -13.78 -5.67 0.87
CA GLU A 129 -15.08 -5.48 0.24
C GLU A 129 -15.38 -3.99 0.09
N LYS A 130 -16.09 -3.60 -0.98
CA LYS A 130 -16.57 -2.22 -1.14
C LYS A 130 -17.63 -1.94 -0.07
N ASN A 131 -17.46 -0.85 0.70
CA ASN A 131 -18.42 -0.47 1.74
C ASN A 131 -19.53 0.49 1.25
N GLY A 132 -19.46 0.91 -0.03
CA GLY A 132 -20.41 1.84 -0.66
C GLY A 132 -20.08 3.32 -0.48
N GLU A 133 -19.05 3.66 0.30
CA GLU A 133 -18.57 5.04 0.44
C GLU A 133 -17.65 5.43 -0.72
N ILE A 134 -17.62 6.72 -1.04
CA ILE A 134 -16.71 7.32 -2.01
C ILE A 134 -15.82 8.33 -1.28
N MET A 135 -14.52 8.27 -1.50
CA MET A 135 -13.53 9.19 -0.96
C MET A 135 -12.57 9.59 -2.10
N TRP A 136 -12.37 10.89 -2.32
CA TRP A 136 -11.51 11.41 -3.39
C TRP A 136 -11.81 10.82 -4.79
N ASP A 137 -13.10 10.68 -5.12
CA ASP A 137 -13.59 10.05 -6.35
C ASP A 137 -13.20 8.56 -6.52
N GLU A 138 -12.78 7.91 -5.43
CA GLU A 138 -12.42 6.50 -5.37
C GLU A 138 -13.39 5.69 -4.49
N ASN A 139 -13.59 4.42 -4.82
CA ASN A 139 -14.39 3.52 -3.99
C ASN A 139 -13.63 3.18 -2.71
N VAL A 140 -14.26 3.33 -1.56
CA VAL A 140 -13.70 2.87 -0.29
C VAL A 140 -13.92 1.36 -0.17
N MET A 141 -12.84 0.66 0.18
CA MET A 141 -12.86 -0.77 0.49
C MET A 141 -12.42 -1.01 1.94
N VAL A 142 -13.00 -2.01 2.58
CA VAL A 142 -12.77 -2.35 3.99
C VAL A 142 -12.56 -3.85 4.18
N ILE A 143 -11.70 -4.21 5.12
CA ILE A 143 -11.54 -5.57 5.63
C ILE A 143 -11.61 -5.56 7.15
N GLN A 144 -12.19 -6.61 7.74
CA GLN A 144 -12.08 -6.90 9.18
C GLN A 144 -10.89 -7.83 9.40
N LEU A 145 -9.93 -7.42 10.23
CA LEU A 145 -8.65 -8.11 10.42
C LEU A 145 -8.65 -9.15 11.55
#